data_AF-A0A6J1FBZ5-F1
#
_entry.id   AF-A0A6J1FBZ5-F1
#
_cell.length_a   1.000
_cell.length_b   1.000
_cell.length_c   1.000
_cell.angle_alpha   90.00
_cell.angle_beta   90.00
_cell.angle_gamma   90.00
#
_symmetry.space_group_name_H-M   'P 1'
#
loop_
_entity.id
_entity.type
_entity.pdbx_description
1 polymer ?
#
loop_
_entity_poly.entity_id
_entity_poly.type
_entity_poly.pdbx_seq_one_letter_code
_entity_poly.pdbx_strand_id
1 'polypeptide(L)'
;MIGWEDVFKVLSAMAPLYFALVLGYGSVKWWKIFSTEQCDAINKLVCYFTLPLFTFEFTSHIDPFHLNFPFIAADAISKLVIVLVLAFWAKCSSKGSYCWSITSFSLSTLTNALVIGVPLAKVMYGQMAVDLVVQGSVIQAIIWLTMLLFVLELRRTGLNLVASRESSSSDDDGHGKATQMVGEGGKDVEGGAMEVEERRSNSHKPSFKLLMKKVWLKLVANPNSYACIIGLAWAFVAKRWHIEMPDIMEGSILIMSKAGIGTAMFNMGIFMALQEKLIACGATLTIIGMVLKFIAGPAAMAIGSIAMGLHGDVLRVAIIQAAVPQSITSFIYAKEYGLHPEVFSTAVIFGAIISLPILVAYYAALEFIVH
;
A
#
# COMPACT_ATOMS: atom_id res chain seq x y z
N MET A 1 4.54 -11.00 -31.07
CA MET A 1 5.82 -10.29 -31.22
C MET A 1 5.53 -8.81 -31.17
N ILE A 2 5.61 -8.27 -29.95
CA ILE A 2 5.60 -6.84 -29.63
C ILE A 2 6.48 -6.07 -30.62
N GLY A 3 5.85 -5.19 -31.40
CA GLY A 3 6.54 -4.29 -32.29
C GLY A 3 7.12 -3.10 -31.54
N TRP A 4 7.97 -2.32 -32.22
CA TRP A 4 8.37 -1.00 -31.73
C TRP A 4 7.14 -0.09 -31.51
N GLU A 5 6.08 -0.30 -32.29
CA GLU A 5 4.79 0.39 -32.12
C GLU A 5 4.12 0.10 -30.78
N ASP A 6 4.18 -1.13 -30.27
CA ASP A 6 3.53 -1.50 -29.00
C ASP A 6 4.31 -0.97 -27.80
N VAL A 7 5.64 -1.00 -27.88
CA VAL A 7 6.51 -0.27 -26.93
C VAL A 7 6.20 1.23 -26.96
N PHE A 8 6.03 1.81 -28.15
CA PHE A 8 5.68 3.22 -28.31
C PHE A 8 4.27 3.56 -27.75
N LYS A 9 3.28 2.68 -27.90
CA LYS A 9 1.95 2.81 -27.25
C LYS A 9 2.08 2.83 -25.72
N VAL A 10 2.86 1.91 -25.14
CA VAL A 10 3.13 1.87 -23.70
C VAL A 10 3.83 3.16 -23.23
N LEU A 11 4.88 3.60 -23.92
CA LEU A 11 5.58 4.85 -23.59
C LEU A 11 4.66 6.07 -23.71
N SER A 12 3.82 6.14 -24.74
CA SER A 12 2.87 7.23 -24.98
C SER A 12 1.78 7.30 -23.90
N ALA A 13 1.32 6.16 -23.40
CA ALA A 13 0.35 6.11 -22.30
C ALA A 13 0.96 6.45 -20.94
N MET A 14 2.25 6.14 -20.73
CA MET A 14 2.96 6.40 -19.48
C MET A 14 3.53 7.82 -19.41
N ALA A 15 3.93 8.42 -20.53
CA ALA A 15 4.56 9.75 -20.55
C ALA A 15 3.73 10.85 -19.85
N PRO A 16 2.40 10.96 -20.01
CA PRO A 16 1.59 11.93 -19.26
C PRO A 16 1.61 11.73 -17.74
N LEU A 17 1.66 10.48 -17.27
CA LEU A 17 1.74 10.14 -15.85
C LEU A 17 3.09 10.57 -15.26
N TYR A 18 4.20 10.26 -15.95
CA TYR A 18 5.53 10.70 -15.52
C TYR A 18 5.73 12.21 -15.67
N PHE A 19 5.09 12.86 -16.64
CA PHE A 19 5.05 14.32 -16.76
C PHE A 19 4.40 14.97 -15.53
N ALA A 20 3.24 14.47 -15.08
CA ALA A 20 2.61 14.93 -13.85
C ALA A 20 3.50 14.74 -12.61
N LEU A 21 4.23 13.62 -12.52
CA LEU A 21 5.21 13.36 -11.46
C LEU A 21 6.38 14.35 -11.50
N VAL A 22 6.93 14.65 -12.68
CA VAL A 22 8.01 15.64 -12.84
C VAL A 22 7.53 17.05 -12.49
N LEU A 23 6.30 17.44 -12.86
CA LEU A 23 5.70 18.70 -12.43
C LEU A 23 5.56 18.77 -10.90
N GLY A 24 5.09 17.70 -10.26
CA GLY A 24 4.98 17.60 -8.81
C GLY A 24 6.33 17.78 -8.12
N TYR A 25 7.36 17.08 -8.61
CA TYR A 25 8.72 17.20 -8.11
C TYR A 25 9.30 18.61 -8.30
N GLY A 26 9.17 19.16 -9.52
CA GLY A 26 9.66 20.49 -9.87
C GLY A 26 9.00 21.61 -9.08
N SER A 27 7.70 21.49 -8.80
CA SER A 27 6.94 22.48 -8.02
C SER A 27 7.49 22.71 -6.62
N VAL A 28 8.05 21.67 -5.98
CA VAL A 28 8.66 21.76 -4.65
C VAL A 28 10.17 22.00 -4.76
N LYS A 29 10.89 21.23 -5.59
CA LYS A 29 12.37 21.21 -5.57
C LYS A 29 13.01 22.34 -6.37
N TRP A 30 12.43 22.71 -7.52
CA TRP A 30 13.02 23.66 -8.46
C TRP A 30 12.36 25.03 -8.39
N TRP A 31 11.02 25.06 -8.49
CA TRP A 31 10.23 26.30 -8.51
C TRP A 31 9.83 26.79 -7.12
N LYS A 32 9.90 25.92 -6.09
CA LYS A 32 9.56 26.23 -4.69
C LYS A 32 8.19 26.91 -4.52
N ILE A 33 7.21 26.50 -5.34
CA ILE A 33 5.84 27.02 -5.36
C ILE A 33 5.10 26.65 -4.08
N PHE A 34 5.33 25.43 -3.56
CA PHE A 34 4.64 24.90 -2.39
C PHE A 34 5.55 24.78 -1.17
N SER A 35 5.06 25.23 -0.02
CA SER A 35 5.62 24.93 1.29
C SER A 35 5.30 23.49 1.72
N THR A 36 6.00 22.98 2.74
CA THR A 36 5.74 21.63 3.30
C THR A 36 4.30 21.47 3.81
N GLU A 37 3.71 22.52 4.39
CA GLU A 37 2.32 22.53 4.86
C GLU A 37 1.32 22.48 3.69
N GLN A 38 1.60 23.23 2.62
CA GLN A 38 0.78 23.19 1.40
C GLN A 38 0.88 21.82 0.71
N CYS A 39 2.06 21.17 0.75
CA CYS A 39 2.23 19.81 0.26
C CYS A 39 1.39 18.80 1.06
N ASP A 40 1.31 18.94 2.39
CA ASP A 40 0.43 18.11 3.22
C ASP A 40 -1.06 18.36 2.94
N ALA A 41 -1.46 19.61 2.69
CA ALA A 41 -2.82 19.95 2.25
C ALA A 41 -3.17 19.33 0.88
N ILE A 42 -2.24 19.36 -0.09
CA ILE A 42 -2.39 18.68 -1.39
C ILE A 42 -2.50 17.16 -1.18
N ASN A 43 -1.64 16.57 -0.36
CA ASN A 43 -1.67 15.15 -0.05
C ASN A 43 -3.00 14.74 0.61
N LYS A 44 -3.56 15.57 1.50
CA LYS A 44 -4.90 15.37 2.09
C LYS A 44 -6.00 15.46 1.04
N LEU A 45 -5.99 16.46 0.16
CA LEU A 45 -6.95 16.55 -0.96
C LEU A 45 -6.93 15.27 -1.81
N VAL A 46 -5.72 14.79 -2.15
CA VAL A 46 -5.55 13.58 -2.96
C VAL A 46 -6.01 12.33 -2.23
N CYS A 47 -5.63 12.16 -0.96
CA CYS A 47 -5.96 10.97 -0.17
C CYS A 47 -7.42 10.89 0.27
N TYR A 48 -8.10 12.01 0.52
CA TYR A 48 -9.49 12.01 1.02
C TYR A 48 -10.55 12.19 -0.06
N PHE A 49 -10.21 12.78 -1.21
CA PHE A 49 -11.18 13.06 -2.28
C PHE A 49 -10.83 12.36 -3.59
N THR A 50 -9.69 12.68 -4.22
CA THR A 50 -9.44 12.19 -5.60
C THR A 50 -9.18 10.69 -5.64
N LEU A 51 -8.31 10.14 -4.79
CA LEU A 51 -8.00 8.69 -4.77
C LEU A 51 -9.19 7.82 -4.32
N PRO A 52 -10.00 8.19 -3.30
CA PRO A 52 -11.20 7.46 -2.94
C PRO A 52 -12.23 7.43 -4.07
N LEU A 53 -12.53 8.57 -4.71
CA LEU A 53 -13.51 8.61 -5.80
C LEU A 53 -13.00 7.89 -7.06
N PHE A 54 -11.69 7.95 -7.32
CA PHE A 54 -11.01 7.16 -8.35
C PHE A 54 -11.09 5.66 -8.08
N THR A 55 -10.84 5.23 -6.84
CA THR A 55 -10.96 3.84 -6.42
C THR A 55 -12.41 3.35 -6.47
N PHE A 56 -13.36 4.20 -6.08
CA PHE A 56 -14.79 3.92 -6.20
C PHE A 56 -15.20 3.72 -7.65
N GLU A 57 -14.84 4.63 -8.58
CA GLU A 57 -15.19 4.54 -10.00
C GLU A 57 -14.76 3.19 -10.59
N PHE A 58 -13.50 2.78 -10.39
CA PHE A 58 -13.05 1.48 -10.88
C PHE A 58 -13.78 0.32 -10.21
N THR A 59 -14.02 0.40 -8.90
CA THR A 59 -14.66 -0.69 -8.16
C THR A 59 -16.14 -0.84 -8.48
N SER A 60 -16.86 0.25 -8.73
CA SER A 60 -18.31 0.25 -9.01
C SER A 60 -18.68 -0.40 -10.34
N HIS A 61 -17.74 -0.49 -11.28
CA HIS A 61 -17.95 -1.08 -12.61
C HIS A 61 -17.63 -2.58 -12.70
N ILE A 62 -17.01 -3.16 -11.66
CA ILE A 62 -16.72 -4.61 -11.61
C ILE A 62 -18.04 -5.40 -11.69
N ASP A 63 -18.01 -6.58 -12.31
CA ASP A 63 -19.05 -7.60 -12.08
C ASP A 63 -18.59 -8.57 -10.98
N PRO A 64 -19.10 -8.45 -9.73
CA PRO A 64 -18.69 -9.31 -8.63
C PRO A 64 -19.26 -10.74 -8.76
N PHE A 65 -20.13 -11.01 -9.72
CA PHE A 65 -20.63 -12.37 -10.03
C PHE A 65 -19.74 -13.09 -11.04
N HIS A 66 -18.96 -12.37 -11.85
CA HIS A 66 -18.04 -12.91 -12.87
C HIS A 66 -16.57 -12.60 -12.56
N LEU A 67 -16.18 -12.68 -11.30
CA LEU A 67 -14.77 -12.54 -10.89
C LEU A 67 -13.93 -13.71 -11.42
N ASN A 68 -12.70 -13.41 -11.86
CA ASN A 68 -11.73 -14.43 -12.22
C ASN A 68 -11.18 -15.10 -10.95
N PHE A 69 -11.85 -16.16 -10.47
CA PHE A 69 -11.43 -16.90 -9.27
C PHE A 69 -10.03 -17.53 -9.37
N PRO A 70 -9.61 -18.14 -10.50
CA PRO A 70 -8.24 -18.62 -10.67
C PRO A 70 -7.18 -17.54 -10.46
N PHE A 71 -7.44 -16.30 -10.92
CA PHE A 71 -6.57 -15.15 -10.67
C PHE A 71 -6.50 -14.74 -9.18
N ILE A 72 -7.63 -14.72 -8.46
CA ILE A 72 -7.63 -14.46 -7.00
C ILE A 72 -6.88 -15.55 -6.24
N ALA A 73 -7.08 -16.81 -6.62
CA ALA A 73 -6.39 -17.94 -6.01
C ALA A 73 -4.88 -17.90 -6.28
N ALA A 74 -4.47 -17.53 -7.51
CA ALA A 74 -3.08 -17.33 -7.86
C ALA A 74 -2.42 -16.21 -7.03
N ASP A 75 -3.12 -15.09 -6.86
CA ASP A 75 -2.67 -13.98 -6.00
C ASP A 75 -2.50 -14.43 -4.54
N ALA A 76 -3.46 -15.20 -4.01
CA ALA A 76 -3.38 -15.76 -2.66
C ALA A 76 -2.21 -16.75 -2.49
N ILE A 77 -1.99 -17.63 -3.47
CA ILE A 77 -0.87 -18.58 -3.46
C ILE A 77 0.46 -17.84 -3.57
N SER A 78 0.58 -16.80 -4.40
CA SER A 78 1.82 -16.01 -4.51
C SER A 78 2.23 -15.42 -3.16
N LYS A 79 1.26 -14.86 -2.42
CA LYS A 79 1.47 -14.30 -1.09
C LYS A 79 1.79 -15.37 -0.06
N LEU A 80 1.15 -16.54 -0.12
CA LEU A 80 1.48 -17.68 0.73
C LEU A 80 2.91 -18.18 0.49
N VAL A 81 3.34 -18.29 -0.77
CA VAL A 81 4.72 -18.64 -1.15
C VAL A 81 5.72 -17.63 -0.57
N ILE A 82 5.46 -16.33 -0.71
CA ILE A 82 6.32 -15.28 -0.12
C ILE A 82 6.38 -15.43 1.41
N VAL A 83 5.25 -15.66 2.10
CA VAL A 83 5.23 -15.87 3.56
C VAL A 83 6.03 -17.11 3.97
N LEU A 84 5.89 -18.24 3.25
CA LEU A 84 6.63 -19.47 3.54
C LEU A 84 8.14 -19.30 3.34
N VAL A 85 8.56 -18.65 2.24
CA VAL A 85 9.98 -18.35 1.96
C VAL A 85 10.56 -17.43 3.03
N LEU A 86 9.83 -16.39 3.45
CA LEU A 86 10.27 -15.47 4.50
C LEU A 86 10.30 -16.12 5.88
N ALA A 87 9.36 -17.03 6.19
CA ALA A 87 9.37 -17.80 7.43
C ALA A 87 10.55 -18.78 7.48
N PHE A 88 10.86 -19.44 6.37
CA PHE A 88 12.05 -20.30 6.25
C PHE A 88 13.34 -19.48 6.40
N TRP A 89 13.44 -18.33 5.72
CA TRP A 89 14.57 -17.41 5.85
C TRP A 89 14.75 -16.89 7.29
N ALA A 90 13.66 -16.53 7.97
CA ALA A 90 13.68 -16.12 9.37
C ALA A 90 14.11 -17.24 10.34
N LYS A 91 13.83 -18.51 10.00
CA LYS A 91 14.27 -19.67 10.79
C LYS A 91 15.72 -20.07 10.53
N CYS A 92 16.21 -19.90 9.31
CA CYS A 92 17.52 -20.38 8.86
C CYS A 92 18.63 -19.32 8.82
N SER A 93 18.31 -18.03 8.95
CA SER A 93 19.29 -16.94 8.92
C SER A 93 19.37 -16.19 10.24
N SER A 94 20.58 -16.01 10.77
CA SER A 94 20.85 -15.13 11.93
C SER A 94 20.54 -13.65 11.67
N LYS A 95 20.34 -13.25 10.40
CA LYS A 95 19.90 -11.91 10.00
C LYS A 95 18.38 -11.80 9.83
N GLY A 96 17.65 -12.90 9.97
CA GLY A 96 16.20 -12.99 9.78
C GLY A 96 15.42 -12.42 10.97
N SER A 97 15.00 -11.16 10.90
CA SER A 97 14.12 -10.55 11.89
C SER A 97 12.66 -10.55 11.44
N TYR A 98 11.72 -10.66 12.39
CA TYR A 98 10.29 -10.47 12.16
C TYR A 98 9.98 -9.13 11.48
N CYS A 99 10.67 -8.05 11.88
CA CYS A 99 10.57 -6.75 11.23
C CYS A 99 10.97 -6.80 9.74
N TRP A 100 12.07 -7.50 9.42
CA TRP A 100 12.50 -7.68 8.04
C TRP A 100 11.54 -8.56 7.23
N SER A 101 10.92 -9.57 7.85
CA SER A 101 9.90 -10.40 7.18
C SER A 101 8.67 -9.57 6.77
N ILE A 102 8.14 -8.72 7.66
CA ILE A 102 7.01 -7.83 7.31
C ILE A 102 7.43 -6.81 6.23
N THR A 103 8.66 -6.29 6.32
CA THR A 103 9.22 -5.33 5.35
C THR A 103 9.31 -5.96 3.97
N SER A 104 9.96 -7.13 3.85
CA SER A 104 10.13 -7.84 2.59
C SER A 104 8.80 -8.27 1.97
N PHE A 105 7.86 -8.80 2.78
CA PHE A 105 6.52 -9.12 2.31
C PHE A 105 5.81 -7.90 1.72
N SER A 106 5.89 -6.76 2.41
CA SER A 106 5.24 -5.50 1.97
C SER A 106 5.90 -4.91 0.71
N LEU A 107 7.22 -5.07 0.54
CA LEU A 107 7.95 -4.69 -0.67
C LEU A 107 7.63 -5.59 -1.86
N SER A 108 7.46 -6.90 -1.65
CA SER A 108 7.07 -7.80 -2.75
C SER A 108 5.60 -7.66 -3.18
N THR A 109 4.70 -7.19 -2.31
CA THR A 109 3.24 -7.31 -2.53
C THR A 109 2.45 -6.00 -2.71
N LEU A 110 2.92 -4.84 -2.20
CA LEU A 110 2.13 -3.59 -2.21
C LEU A 110 2.38 -2.73 -3.46
N THR A 111 1.77 -3.13 -4.57
CA THR A 111 1.81 -2.43 -5.87
C THR A 111 0.94 -1.15 -5.88
N ASN A 112 1.30 -0.19 -6.74
CA ASN A 112 0.47 0.96 -7.11
C ASN A 112 -0.48 0.60 -8.28
N ALA A 113 -1.31 -0.44 -8.06
CA ALA A 113 -2.09 -1.12 -9.11
C ALA A 113 -3.04 -0.19 -9.89
N LEU A 114 -3.78 0.70 -9.22
CA LEU A 114 -4.79 1.52 -9.89
C LEU A 114 -4.20 2.72 -10.65
N VAL A 115 -3.22 3.43 -10.09
CA VAL A 115 -2.69 4.65 -10.71
C VAL A 115 -1.78 4.36 -11.90
N ILE A 116 -0.92 3.34 -11.79
CA ILE A 116 0.07 2.99 -12.83
C ILE A 116 -0.32 1.69 -13.55
N GLY A 117 -0.81 0.68 -12.81
CA GLY A 117 -1.15 -0.62 -13.39
C GLY A 117 -2.34 -0.60 -14.35
N VAL A 118 -3.42 0.15 -14.06
CA VAL A 118 -4.59 0.20 -14.97
C VAL A 118 -4.28 0.84 -16.32
N PRO A 119 -3.70 2.05 -16.42
CA PRO A 119 -3.43 2.66 -17.73
C PRO A 119 -2.41 1.85 -18.54
N LEU A 120 -1.46 1.19 -17.86
CA LEU A 120 -0.48 0.28 -18.45
C LEU A 120 -1.15 -1.00 -19.00
N ALA A 121 -1.91 -1.71 -18.16
CA ALA A 121 -2.60 -2.94 -18.56
C ALA A 121 -3.58 -2.72 -19.72
N LYS A 122 -4.28 -1.57 -19.72
CA LYS A 122 -5.22 -1.18 -20.78
C LYS A 122 -4.57 -1.11 -22.16
N VAL A 123 -3.35 -0.59 -22.27
CA VAL A 123 -2.66 -0.46 -23.57
C VAL A 123 -1.91 -1.71 -24.01
N MET A 124 -1.59 -2.62 -23.08
CA MET A 124 -0.88 -3.86 -23.37
C MET A 124 -1.82 -5.02 -23.74
N TYR A 125 -2.98 -5.10 -23.08
CA TYR A 125 -3.89 -6.25 -23.12
C TYR A 125 -5.39 -5.87 -23.10
N GLY A 126 -5.72 -4.59 -23.25
CA GLY A 126 -7.11 -4.12 -23.36
C GLY A 126 -7.91 -4.16 -22.04
N GLN A 127 -9.24 -4.16 -22.17
CA GLN A 127 -10.15 -4.01 -21.02
C GLN A 127 -10.12 -5.21 -20.05
N MET A 128 -9.98 -6.43 -20.55
CA MET A 128 -9.85 -7.65 -19.72
C MET A 128 -8.76 -7.50 -18.65
N ALA A 129 -7.63 -6.88 -19.03
CA ALA A 129 -6.52 -6.67 -18.12
C ALA A 129 -6.77 -5.53 -17.12
N VAL A 130 -7.56 -4.51 -17.48
CA VAL A 130 -8.06 -3.51 -16.53
C VAL A 130 -8.91 -4.19 -15.46
N ASP A 131 -9.85 -5.04 -15.87
CA ASP A 131 -10.78 -5.73 -14.98
C ASP A 131 -10.01 -6.63 -13.98
N LEU A 132 -8.99 -7.37 -14.44
CA LEU A 132 -8.09 -8.14 -13.57
C LEU A 132 -7.31 -7.27 -12.58
N VAL A 133 -6.71 -6.16 -13.05
CA VAL A 133 -5.91 -5.27 -12.18
C VAL A 133 -6.79 -4.64 -11.10
N VAL A 134 -7.99 -4.20 -11.48
CA VAL A 134 -8.99 -3.63 -10.57
C VAL A 134 -9.46 -4.69 -9.57
N GLN A 135 -9.86 -5.88 -10.03
CA GLN A 135 -10.22 -7.02 -9.17
C GLN A 135 -9.13 -7.35 -8.15
N GLY A 136 -7.87 -7.43 -8.59
CA GLY A 136 -6.72 -7.65 -7.71
C GLY A 136 -6.52 -6.53 -6.69
N SER A 137 -6.76 -5.27 -7.08
CA SER A 137 -6.64 -4.10 -6.19
C SER A 137 -7.70 -4.10 -5.08
N VAL A 138 -8.93 -4.55 -5.36
CA VAL A 138 -10.02 -4.65 -4.37
C VAL A 138 -9.70 -5.73 -3.34
N ILE A 139 -9.26 -6.91 -3.78
CA ILE A 139 -8.81 -7.98 -2.90
C ILE A 139 -7.60 -7.54 -2.07
N GLN A 140 -6.67 -6.77 -2.66
CA GLN A 140 -5.54 -6.16 -1.96
C GLN A 140 -5.99 -5.17 -0.87
N ALA A 141 -6.95 -4.30 -1.15
CA ALA A 141 -7.43 -3.28 -0.24
C ALA A 141 -8.30 -3.83 0.91
N ILE A 142 -9.07 -4.89 0.67
CA ILE A 142 -10.00 -5.48 1.63
C ILE A 142 -9.35 -6.60 2.44
N ILE A 143 -8.69 -7.56 1.80
CA ILE A 143 -8.15 -8.76 2.48
C ILE A 143 -6.69 -8.53 2.88
N TRP A 144 -5.82 -8.29 1.92
CA TRP A 144 -4.37 -8.30 2.18
C TRP A 144 -3.90 -7.12 3.04
N LEU A 145 -4.50 -5.95 2.85
CA LEU A 145 -4.22 -4.78 3.69
C LEU A 145 -4.72 -4.96 5.12
N THR A 146 -5.89 -5.60 5.32
CA THR A 146 -6.39 -5.93 6.67
C THR A 146 -5.45 -6.90 7.39
N MET A 147 -4.98 -7.93 6.69
CA MET A 147 -4.01 -8.88 7.24
C MET A 147 -2.68 -8.19 7.59
N LEU A 148 -2.20 -7.28 6.75
CA LEU A 148 -0.98 -6.50 7.02
C LEU A 148 -1.16 -5.57 8.23
N LEU A 149 -2.26 -4.82 8.31
CA LEU A 149 -2.57 -3.94 9.43
C LEU A 149 -2.71 -4.73 10.75
N PHE A 150 -3.29 -5.92 10.70
CA PHE A 150 -3.36 -6.83 11.85
C PHE A 150 -1.96 -7.25 12.33
N VAL A 151 -1.08 -7.65 11.42
CA VAL A 151 0.31 -8.01 11.73
C VAL A 151 1.11 -6.81 12.29
N LEU A 152 0.89 -5.61 11.75
CA LEU A 152 1.52 -4.37 12.21
C LEU A 152 1.03 -3.94 13.61
N GLU A 153 -0.27 -4.03 13.89
CA GLU A 153 -0.84 -3.70 15.20
C GLU A 153 -0.46 -4.73 16.27
N LEU A 154 -0.35 -6.02 15.90
CA LEU A 154 0.23 -7.06 16.75
C LEU A 154 1.68 -6.72 17.12
N ARG A 155 2.53 -6.37 16.13
CA ARG A 155 3.92 -5.94 16.38
C ARG A 155 3.96 -4.75 17.33
N ARG A 156 3.18 -3.70 17.06
CA ARG A 156 3.13 -2.48 17.89
C ARG A 156 2.71 -2.78 19.32
N THR A 157 1.68 -3.61 19.50
CA THR A 157 1.21 -4.00 20.84
C THR A 157 2.24 -4.87 21.57
N GLY A 158 2.93 -5.76 20.86
CA GLY A 158 4.04 -6.54 21.42
C GLY A 158 5.20 -5.68 21.90
N LEU A 159 5.63 -4.69 21.10
CA LEU A 159 6.68 -3.74 21.47
C LEU A 159 6.29 -2.92 22.71
N ASN A 160 5.06 -2.42 22.76
CA ASN A 160 4.57 -1.67 23.94
C ASN A 160 4.59 -2.52 25.22
N LEU A 161 4.23 -3.82 25.13
CA LEU A 161 4.25 -4.74 26.28
C LEU A 161 5.67 -5.06 26.77
N VAL A 162 6.67 -5.06 25.89
CA VAL A 162 8.08 -5.20 26.27
C VAL A 162 8.55 -3.91 26.96
N ALA A 163 8.31 -2.74 26.36
CA ALA A 163 8.68 -1.45 26.94
C ALA A 163 8.06 -1.22 28.34
N SER A 164 6.78 -1.58 28.53
CA SER A 164 6.13 -1.49 29.85
C SER A 164 6.67 -2.47 30.89
N ARG A 165 7.29 -3.58 30.47
CA ARG A 165 7.97 -4.52 31.37
C ARG A 165 9.34 -3.98 31.78
N GLU A 166 10.11 -3.49 30.82
CA GLU A 166 11.42 -2.87 31.05
C GLU A 166 11.32 -1.67 32.01
N SER A 167 10.31 -0.80 31.84
CA SER A 167 10.05 0.30 32.78
C SER A 167 9.59 -0.14 34.17
N SER A 168 8.99 -1.33 34.30
CA SER A 168 8.59 -1.87 35.61
C SER A 168 9.69 -2.65 36.34
N SER A 169 10.77 -3.00 35.64
CA SER A 169 11.93 -3.71 36.22
C SER A 169 13.04 -2.78 36.72
N SER A 170 12.90 -1.46 36.55
CA SER A 170 13.88 -0.45 36.96
C SER A 170 13.56 0.27 38.27
N ASP A 171 12.45 -0.06 38.94
CA ASP A 171 11.97 0.61 40.17
C ASP A 171 12.20 -0.19 41.47
N ASP A 172 12.90 -1.34 41.42
CA ASP A 172 13.14 -2.22 42.59
C ASP A 172 14.64 -2.39 42.92
N ASP A 173 15.38 -1.29 42.99
CA ASP A 173 16.74 -1.29 43.58
C ASP A 173 17.18 0.08 44.15
N GLY A 174 17.34 0.16 45.48
CA GLY A 174 18.27 1.10 46.13
C GLY A 174 17.78 2.51 46.56
N HIS A 175 17.79 2.76 47.88
CA HIS A 175 17.58 4.10 48.47
C HIS A 175 18.64 5.17 48.10
N GLY A 176 18.16 6.36 47.73
CA GLY A 176 18.42 7.58 48.53
C GLY A 176 19.52 8.57 48.11
N LYS A 177 19.09 9.73 47.57
CA LYS A 177 19.20 11.05 48.25
C LYS A 177 18.50 12.18 47.47
N ALA A 178 18.05 13.19 48.21
CA ALA A 178 17.21 14.29 47.71
C ALA A 178 17.98 15.41 46.99
N THR A 179 17.27 16.17 46.16
CA THR A 179 17.30 17.65 46.12
C THR A 179 15.96 18.16 45.58
N GLN A 180 15.50 19.31 46.10
CA GLN A 180 14.13 19.83 46.01
C GLN A 180 14.15 21.32 45.60
N MET A 181 13.34 21.72 44.61
CA MET A 181 12.73 23.06 44.39
C MET A 181 11.51 22.81 43.47
N VAL A 182 10.23 23.14 43.74
CA VAL A 182 9.56 24.37 44.22
C VAL A 182 9.64 25.51 43.19
N GLY A 183 8.56 26.19 42.75
CA GLY A 183 7.12 26.15 43.10
C GLY A 183 6.18 26.31 41.86
N GLU A 184 4.87 26.03 41.97
CA GLU A 184 3.76 27.00 42.16
C GLU A 184 3.53 27.98 40.98
N GLY A 185 2.32 28.21 40.42
CA GLY A 185 0.94 27.72 40.61
C GLY A 185 0.03 28.48 39.58
N GLY A 186 -1.26 28.23 39.35
CA GLY A 186 -2.26 27.25 39.80
C GLY A 186 -3.67 27.66 39.29
N LYS A 187 -4.69 26.80 39.48
CA LYS A 187 -6.15 27.09 39.44
C LYS A 187 -6.82 27.41 38.07
N ASP A 188 -8.08 27.04 37.78
CA ASP A 188 -9.15 26.32 38.51
C ASP A 188 -10.04 25.46 37.56
N VAL A 189 -10.59 24.36 38.10
CA VAL A 189 -11.99 23.82 38.01
C VAL A 189 -12.76 24.02 36.68
N GLU A 190 -13.30 23.01 35.97
CA GLU A 190 -14.24 21.94 36.35
C GLU A 190 -14.18 20.79 35.29
N GLY A 191 -14.66 19.56 35.44
CA GLY A 191 -15.27 18.81 36.56
C GLY A 191 -16.31 17.79 36.05
N GLY A 192 -16.25 16.52 36.49
CA GLY A 192 -17.13 15.44 36.00
C GLY A 192 -16.65 14.05 36.40
N ALA A 193 -17.28 13.45 37.40
CA ALA A 193 -16.85 12.18 37.99
C ALA A 193 -17.29 10.96 37.16
N MET A 194 -16.38 10.00 36.96
CA MET A 194 -16.76 8.61 36.72
C MET A 194 -15.70 7.65 37.30
N GLU A 195 -16.08 7.05 38.42
CA GLU A 195 -15.64 5.79 39.04
C GLU A 195 -14.18 5.32 38.87
N VAL A 196 -13.49 5.24 40.02
CA VAL A 196 -12.19 4.60 40.18
C VAL A 196 -12.35 3.07 40.11
N GLU A 197 -12.14 2.46 38.95
CA GLU A 197 -11.83 1.03 38.87
C GLU A 197 -10.36 0.79 39.22
N GLU A 198 -10.12 0.08 40.33
CA GLU A 198 -8.82 -0.50 40.67
C GLU A 198 -8.27 -1.36 39.51
N ARG A 199 -7.29 -0.84 38.76
CA ARG A 199 -6.53 -1.67 37.82
C ARG A 199 -5.55 -2.57 38.56
N ARG A 200 -6.06 -3.67 39.12
CA ARG A 200 -5.25 -4.82 39.50
C ARG A 200 -4.42 -5.30 38.29
N SER A 201 -3.17 -5.58 38.57
CA SER A 201 -2.14 -6.01 37.62
C SER A 201 -2.38 -7.41 37.07
N ASN A 202 -3.27 -7.55 36.09
CA ASN A 202 -3.38 -8.78 35.32
C ASN A 202 -2.58 -8.71 34.01
N SER A 203 -1.58 -9.59 33.88
CA SER A 203 -0.77 -9.82 32.67
C SER A 203 -1.61 -10.48 31.56
N HIS A 204 -2.61 -9.77 31.05
CA HIS A 204 -3.43 -10.26 29.95
C HIS A 204 -2.73 -10.03 28.60
N LYS A 205 -2.61 -11.12 27.82
CA LYS A 205 -2.42 -11.03 26.37
C LYS A 205 -3.47 -10.05 25.82
N PRO A 206 -3.11 -9.15 24.88
CA PRO A 206 -4.06 -8.18 24.34
C PRO A 206 -5.25 -8.92 23.73
N SER A 207 -6.47 -8.60 24.19
CA SER A 207 -7.66 -9.30 23.74
C SER A 207 -7.77 -9.24 22.22
N PHE A 208 -7.85 -10.41 21.57
CA PHE A 208 -7.93 -10.52 20.12
C PHE A 208 -9.09 -9.68 19.55
N LYS A 209 -10.21 -9.61 20.27
CA LYS A 209 -11.36 -8.75 19.93
C LYS A 209 -11.02 -7.25 19.94
N LEU A 210 -10.17 -6.79 20.86
CA LEU A 210 -9.72 -5.41 20.93
C LEU A 210 -8.72 -5.07 19.80
N LEU A 211 -7.80 -5.99 19.50
CA LEU A 211 -6.89 -5.87 18.35
C LEU A 211 -7.66 -5.81 17.03
N MET A 212 -8.57 -6.75 16.80
CA MET A 212 -9.43 -6.76 15.61
C MET A 212 -10.31 -5.51 15.53
N LYS A 213 -10.85 -5.00 16.65
CA LYS A 213 -11.59 -3.73 16.67
C LYS A 213 -10.73 -2.55 16.24
N LYS A 214 -9.48 -2.45 16.71
CA LYS A 214 -8.54 -1.40 16.28
C LYS A 214 -8.20 -1.50 14.79
N VAL A 215 -7.90 -2.71 14.31
CA VAL A 215 -7.53 -2.96 12.90
C VAL A 215 -8.71 -2.63 11.99
N TRP A 216 -9.92 -3.05 12.34
CA TRP A 216 -11.13 -2.70 11.59
C TRP A 216 -11.39 -1.19 11.60
N LEU A 217 -11.22 -0.51 12.74
CA LEU A 217 -11.34 0.94 12.82
C LEU A 217 -10.30 1.66 11.94
N LYS A 218 -9.05 1.16 11.92
CA LYS A 218 -7.98 1.67 11.05
C LYS A 218 -8.23 1.41 9.55
N LEU A 219 -8.84 0.28 9.22
CA LEU A 219 -9.24 -0.06 7.85
C LEU A 219 -10.40 0.83 7.38
N VAL A 220 -11.45 0.99 8.19
CA VAL A 220 -12.59 1.86 7.87
C VAL A 220 -12.19 3.33 7.83
N ALA A 221 -11.20 3.74 8.64
CA ALA A 221 -10.61 5.08 8.57
C ALA A 221 -9.66 5.31 7.37
N ASN A 222 -9.30 4.27 6.61
CA ASN A 222 -8.50 4.42 5.39
C ASN A 222 -9.41 4.78 4.20
N PRO A 223 -9.21 5.96 3.57
CA PRO A 223 -10.10 6.42 2.51
C PRO A 223 -10.24 5.48 1.31
N ASN A 224 -9.14 4.83 0.90
CA ASN A 224 -9.19 3.89 -0.22
C ASN A 224 -9.89 2.58 0.16
N SER A 225 -9.82 2.15 1.42
CA SER A 225 -10.48 0.93 1.88
C SER A 225 -12.00 1.11 1.97
N TYR A 226 -12.51 2.23 2.52
CA TYR A 226 -13.96 2.45 2.47
C TYR A 226 -14.45 2.67 1.04
N ALA A 227 -13.67 3.31 0.16
CA ALA A 227 -14.03 3.48 -1.25
C ALA A 227 -14.18 2.13 -1.98
N CYS A 228 -13.25 1.19 -1.78
CA CYS A 228 -13.40 -0.18 -2.26
C CYS A 228 -14.66 -0.86 -1.71
N ILE A 229 -14.95 -0.72 -0.41
CA ILE A 229 -16.09 -1.39 0.22
C ILE A 229 -17.43 -0.83 -0.32
N ILE A 230 -17.56 0.50 -0.42
CA ILE A 230 -18.78 1.15 -0.92
C ILE A 230 -18.92 0.90 -2.44
N GLY A 231 -17.83 0.95 -3.20
CA GLY A 231 -17.82 0.64 -4.63
C GLY A 231 -18.21 -0.81 -4.91
N LEU A 232 -17.72 -1.76 -4.12
CA LEU A 232 -18.07 -3.17 -4.26
C LEU A 232 -19.52 -3.44 -3.85
N ALA A 233 -19.99 -2.81 -2.77
CA ALA A 233 -21.39 -2.87 -2.36
C ALA A 233 -22.32 -2.30 -3.43
N TRP A 234 -21.95 -1.18 -4.06
CA TRP A 234 -22.66 -0.62 -5.20
C TRP A 234 -22.65 -1.59 -6.39
N ALA A 235 -21.49 -2.15 -6.76
CA ALA A 235 -21.37 -3.11 -7.86
C ALA A 235 -22.28 -4.34 -7.66
N PHE A 236 -22.35 -4.88 -6.43
CA PHE A 236 -23.28 -5.95 -6.08
C PHE A 236 -24.75 -5.54 -6.29
N VAL A 237 -25.16 -4.36 -5.80
CA VAL A 237 -26.54 -3.86 -5.96
C VAL A 237 -26.87 -3.61 -7.43
N ALA A 238 -26.02 -2.88 -8.13
CA ALA A 238 -26.15 -2.52 -9.54
C ALA A 238 -26.30 -3.77 -10.42
N LYS A 239 -25.40 -4.75 -10.29
CA LYS A 239 -25.45 -5.99 -11.07
C LYS A 239 -26.60 -6.93 -10.65
N ARG A 240 -26.97 -6.97 -9.36
CA ARG A 240 -28.04 -7.86 -8.87
C ARG A 240 -29.45 -7.42 -9.26
N TRP A 241 -29.68 -6.11 -9.39
CA TRP A 241 -30.96 -5.51 -9.77
C TRP A 241 -30.96 -4.87 -11.16
N HIS A 242 -29.86 -4.96 -11.91
CA HIS A 242 -29.66 -4.30 -13.21
C HIS A 242 -29.93 -2.78 -13.15
N ILE A 243 -29.44 -2.14 -12.09
CA ILE A 243 -29.55 -0.69 -11.87
C ILE A 243 -28.29 -0.02 -12.41
N GLU A 244 -28.45 0.84 -13.42
CA GLU A 244 -27.39 1.74 -13.89
C GLU A 244 -27.21 2.92 -12.92
N MET A 245 -26.01 3.50 -12.89
CA MET A 245 -25.71 4.59 -11.96
C MET A 245 -26.36 5.90 -12.47
N PRO A 246 -27.14 6.63 -11.66
CA PRO A 246 -27.75 7.87 -12.14
C PRO A 246 -26.72 8.89 -12.61
N ASP A 247 -26.93 9.49 -13.79
CA ASP A 247 -26.02 10.44 -14.44
C ASP A 247 -25.47 11.54 -13.52
N ILE A 248 -26.29 12.01 -12.58
CA ILE A 248 -25.91 13.05 -11.60
C ILE A 248 -24.80 12.54 -10.67
N MET A 249 -24.91 11.28 -10.21
CA MET A 249 -23.92 10.64 -9.34
C MET A 249 -22.68 10.24 -10.14
N GLU A 250 -22.86 9.65 -11.32
CA GLU A 250 -21.74 9.28 -12.21
C GLU A 250 -20.94 10.50 -12.65
N GLY A 251 -21.58 11.55 -13.17
CA GLY A 251 -20.92 12.80 -13.54
C GLY A 251 -20.15 13.43 -12.37
N SER A 252 -20.73 13.43 -11.17
CA SER A 252 -20.08 13.96 -9.96
C SER A 252 -18.82 13.17 -9.58
N ILE A 253 -18.88 11.84 -9.60
CA ILE A 253 -17.75 10.96 -9.31
C ILE A 253 -16.69 11.10 -10.40
N LEU A 254 -17.10 11.09 -11.67
CA LEU A 254 -16.22 11.10 -12.84
C LEU A 254 -15.41 12.39 -12.96
N ILE A 255 -15.97 13.55 -12.59
CA ILE A 255 -15.24 14.83 -12.54
C ILE A 255 -14.03 14.73 -11.60
N MET A 256 -14.23 14.17 -10.39
CA MET A 256 -13.15 14.06 -9.40
C MET A 256 -12.22 12.86 -9.67
N SER A 257 -12.77 11.75 -10.17
CA SER A 257 -11.99 10.55 -10.54
C SER A 257 -11.02 10.84 -11.68
N LYS A 258 -11.43 11.57 -12.73
CA LYS A 258 -10.56 11.95 -13.85
C LYS A 258 -9.32 12.73 -13.42
N ALA A 259 -9.39 13.48 -12.32
CA ALA A 259 -8.23 14.11 -11.72
C ALA A 259 -7.28 13.11 -11.02
N GLY A 260 -7.82 12.00 -10.50
CA GLY A 260 -7.16 11.04 -9.62
C GLY A 260 -5.81 10.49 -10.10
N ILE A 261 -5.66 10.11 -11.37
CA ILE A 261 -4.37 9.63 -11.90
C ILE A 261 -3.33 10.76 -11.87
N GLY A 262 -3.71 11.92 -12.41
CA GLY A 262 -2.82 13.08 -12.51
C GLY A 262 -2.41 13.62 -11.15
N THR A 263 -3.37 13.78 -10.23
CA THR A 263 -3.10 14.26 -8.87
C THR A 263 -2.34 13.24 -8.03
N ALA A 264 -2.56 11.93 -8.20
CA ALA A 264 -1.78 10.90 -7.53
C ALA A 264 -0.32 10.87 -8.00
N MET A 265 -0.07 10.96 -9.32
CA MET A 265 1.30 11.05 -9.85
C MET A 265 1.98 12.37 -9.46
N PHE A 266 1.25 13.49 -9.47
CA PHE A 266 1.75 14.78 -8.98
C PHE A 266 2.12 14.73 -7.49
N ASN A 267 1.27 14.12 -6.65
CA ASN A 267 1.53 13.90 -5.24
C ASN A 267 2.71 12.93 -5.00
N MET A 268 2.91 11.95 -5.89
CA MET A 268 4.11 11.10 -5.90
C MET A 268 5.38 11.92 -6.20
N GLY A 269 5.30 12.91 -7.09
CA GLY A 269 6.35 13.88 -7.38
C GLY A 269 6.69 14.77 -6.18
N ILE A 270 5.66 15.31 -5.51
CA ILE A 270 5.80 16.06 -4.24
C ILE A 270 6.47 15.18 -3.18
N PHE A 271 5.99 13.95 -2.99
CA PHE A 271 6.55 13.00 -2.04
C PHE A 271 8.04 12.75 -2.30
N MET A 272 8.43 12.58 -3.56
CA MET A 272 9.82 12.43 -3.99
C MET A 272 10.68 13.67 -3.75
N ALA A 273 10.13 14.88 -3.91
CA ALA A 273 10.85 16.13 -3.66
C ALA A 273 11.05 16.44 -2.16
N LEU A 274 10.11 16.00 -1.32
CA LEU A 274 10.15 16.16 0.14
C LEU A 274 11.11 15.20 0.85
N GLN A 275 11.58 14.12 0.20
CA GLN A 275 12.64 13.31 0.78
C GLN A 275 13.99 14.01 0.64
N GLU A 276 14.78 14.02 1.72
CA GLU A 276 16.14 14.61 1.71
C GLU A 276 17.09 13.85 0.76
N LYS A 277 16.87 12.53 0.61
CA LYS A 277 17.68 11.63 -0.22
C LYS A 277 16.76 10.74 -1.06
N LEU A 278 17.09 10.57 -2.34
CA LEU A 278 16.41 9.61 -3.22
C LEU A 278 16.70 8.15 -2.83
N ILE A 279 17.88 7.92 -2.24
CA ILE A 279 18.31 6.64 -1.64
C ILE A 279 18.63 6.92 -0.17
N ALA A 280 17.67 6.62 0.70
CA ALA A 280 17.82 6.83 2.14
C ALA A 280 18.53 5.64 2.81
N CYS A 281 18.12 4.42 2.48
CA CYS A 281 18.59 3.18 3.12
C CYS A 281 19.95 2.63 2.61
N GLY A 282 20.63 3.35 1.73
CA GLY A 282 21.90 2.93 1.12
C GLY A 282 21.76 1.89 -0.02
N ALA A 283 22.84 1.68 -0.76
CA ALA A 283 22.83 0.91 -2.01
C ALA A 283 22.40 -0.56 -1.83
N THR A 284 22.94 -1.27 -0.82
CA THR A 284 22.66 -2.70 -0.59
C THR A 284 21.17 -2.95 -0.31
N LEU A 285 20.56 -2.14 0.56
CA LEU A 285 19.13 -2.27 0.89
C LEU A 285 18.24 -1.82 -0.28
N THR A 286 18.70 -0.87 -1.10
CA THR A 286 18.02 -0.48 -2.34
C THR A 286 17.97 -1.66 -3.32
N ILE A 287 19.11 -2.31 -3.58
CA ILE A 287 19.20 -3.48 -4.48
C ILE A 287 18.29 -4.61 -3.97
N ILE A 288 18.35 -4.92 -2.67
CA ILE A 288 17.46 -5.94 -2.07
C ILE A 288 15.98 -5.56 -2.25
N GLY A 289 15.61 -4.30 -2.00
CA GLY A 289 14.25 -3.82 -2.21
C GLY A 289 13.78 -3.95 -3.66
N MET A 290 14.63 -3.61 -4.64
CA MET A 290 14.32 -3.75 -6.06
C MET A 290 14.21 -5.21 -6.49
N VAL A 291 15.08 -6.10 -6.01
CA VAL A 291 15.00 -7.54 -6.27
C VAL A 291 13.72 -8.13 -5.66
N LEU A 292 13.37 -7.77 -4.42
CA LEU A 292 12.13 -8.21 -3.79
C LEU A 292 10.89 -7.73 -4.55
N LYS A 293 10.94 -6.49 -5.06
CA LYS A 293 9.83 -5.83 -5.73
C LYS A 293 9.61 -6.29 -7.17
N PHE A 294 10.66 -6.28 -7.98
CA PHE A 294 10.61 -6.51 -9.42
C PHE A 294 11.02 -7.92 -9.84
N ILE A 295 11.52 -8.76 -8.94
CA ILE A 295 11.86 -10.16 -9.25
C ILE A 295 11.07 -11.12 -8.35
N ALA A 296 11.18 -11.00 -7.02
CA ALA A 296 10.56 -11.97 -6.11
C ALA A 296 9.02 -11.91 -6.11
N GLY A 297 8.42 -10.71 -6.14
CA GLY A 297 6.98 -10.53 -6.31
C GLY A 297 6.45 -11.16 -7.62
N PRO A 298 6.96 -10.75 -8.79
CA PRO A 298 6.60 -11.34 -10.08
C PRO A 298 6.85 -12.85 -10.19
N ALA A 299 7.96 -13.37 -9.64
CA ALA A 299 8.24 -14.80 -9.63
C ALA A 299 7.26 -15.59 -8.76
N ALA A 300 6.92 -15.07 -7.57
CA ALA A 300 5.89 -15.69 -6.74
C ALA A 300 4.51 -15.66 -7.41
N MET A 301 4.18 -14.57 -8.13
CA MET A 301 2.94 -14.50 -8.91
C MET A 301 2.93 -15.46 -10.08
N ALA A 302 4.05 -15.65 -10.78
CA ALA A 302 4.19 -16.67 -11.82
C ALA A 302 3.95 -18.08 -11.26
N ILE A 303 4.57 -18.42 -10.11
CA ILE A 303 4.37 -19.71 -9.42
C ILE A 303 2.89 -19.92 -9.06
N GLY A 304 2.26 -18.93 -8.42
CA GLY A 304 0.85 -19.02 -8.03
C GLY A 304 -0.09 -19.13 -9.24
N SER A 305 0.23 -18.44 -10.34
CA SER A 305 -0.56 -18.44 -11.57
C SER A 305 -0.46 -19.76 -12.33
N ILE A 306 0.75 -20.33 -12.46
CA ILE A 306 0.98 -21.66 -13.03
C ILE A 306 0.30 -22.74 -12.18
N ALA A 307 0.38 -22.64 -10.84
CA ALA A 307 -0.28 -23.58 -9.94
C ALA A 307 -1.81 -23.59 -10.07
N MET A 308 -2.43 -22.47 -10.48
CA MET A 308 -3.86 -22.35 -10.76
C MET A 308 -4.24 -22.56 -12.23
N GLY A 309 -3.29 -22.98 -13.08
CA GLY A 309 -3.55 -23.22 -14.50
C GLY A 309 -3.92 -21.97 -15.29
N LEU A 310 -3.44 -20.78 -14.88
CA LEU A 310 -3.54 -19.57 -15.68
C LEU A 310 -2.60 -19.66 -16.89
N HIS A 311 -3.11 -19.32 -18.06
CA HIS A 311 -2.38 -19.34 -19.34
C HIS A 311 -2.66 -18.06 -20.13
N GLY A 312 -1.87 -17.82 -21.18
CA GLY A 312 -2.01 -16.67 -22.07
C GLY A 312 -1.98 -15.33 -21.33
N ASP A 313 -2.79 -14.37 -21.79
CA ASP A 313 -2.72 -12.99 -21.32
C ASP A 313 -3.09 -12.81 -19.85
N VAL A 314 -3.95 -13.67 -19.26
CA VAL A 314 -4.27 -13.61 -17.82
C VAL A 314 -3.02 -13.86 -16.97
N LEU A 315 -2.19 -14.83 -17.35
CA LEU A 315 -0.91 -15.12 -16.70
C LEU A 315 0.09 -13.98 -16.90
N ARG A 316 0.15 -13.40 -18.11
CA ARG A 316 1.06 -12.28 -18.42
C ARG A 316 0.70 -11.02 -17.61
N VAL A 317 -0.58 -10.64 -17.61
CA VAL A 317 -1.14 -9.51 -16.84
C VAL A 317 -0.88 -9.69 -15.34
N ALA A 318 -1.08 -10.88 -14.80
CA ALA A 318 -0.81 -11.19 -13.39
C ALA A 318 0.65 -10.90 -12.99
N ILE A 319 1.62 -11.39 -13.78
CA ILE A 319 3.05 -11.18 -13.52
C ILE A 319 3.43 -9.70 -13.64
N ILE A 320 2.93 -9.02 -14.68
CA ILE A 320 3.19 -7.58 -14.91
C ILE A 320 2.58 -6.73 -13.79
N GLN A 321 1.38 -7.05 -13.32
CA GLN A 321 0.75 -6.37 -12.19
C GLN A 321 1.58 -6.49 -10.90
N ALA A 322 2.17 -7.65 -10.63
CA ALA A 322 3.06 -7.83 -9.48
C ALA A 322 4.33 -6.96 -9.61
N ALA A 323 4.80 -6.71 -10.83
CA ALA A 323 5.95 -5.84 -11.14
C ALA A 323 5.63 -4.33 -11.10
N VAL A 324 4.36 -3.90 -11.05
CA VAL A 324 3.97 -2.47 -10.95
C VAL A 324 4.60 -1.84 -9.69
N PRO A 325 5.17 -0.62 -9.76
CA PRO A 325 5.96 0.00 -8.68
C PRO A 325 5.23 0.11 -7.34
N GLN A 326 6.00 0.32 -6.28
CA GLN A 326 5.52 0.32 -4.89
C GLN A 326 4.52 1.45 -4.63
N SER A 327 3.46 1.16 -3.86
CA SER A 327 2.48 2.17 -3.42
C SER A 327 3.02 3.07 -2.30
N ILE A 328 2.73 4.38 -2.37
CA ILE A 328 3.03 5.38 -1.33
C ILE A 328 2.42 4.97 0.02
N THR A 329 1.25 4.31 0.02
CA THR A 329 0.58 3.87 1.25
C THR A 329 1.47 2.91 2.07
N SER A 330 2.34 2.13 1.42
CA SER A 330 3.29 1.26 2.13
C SER A 330 4.31 2.05 2.95
N PHE A 331 4.78 3.20 2.45
CA PHE A 331 5.62 4.12 3.20
C PHE A 331 4.87 4.77 4.36
N ILE A 332 3.60 5.16 4.17
CA ILE A 332 2.79 5.77 5.22
C ILE A 332 2.66 4.81 6.42
N TYR A 333 2.33 3.53 6.18
CA TYR A 333 2.30 2.52 7.24
C TYR A 333 3.68 2.23 7.83
N ALA A 334 4.73 2.17 7.00
CA ALA A 334 6.10 1.99 7.48
C ALA A 334 6.54 3.12 8.43
N LYS A 335 6.13 4.36 8.16
CA LYS A 335 6.37 5.52 9.02
C LYS A 335 5.50 5.48 10.29
N GLU A 336 4.20 5.19 10.17
CA GLU A 336 3.28 5.10 11.32
C GLU A 336 3.66 4.00 12.31
N TYR A 337 4.12 2.84 11.82
CA TYR A 337 4.48 1.68 12.63
C TYR A 337 5.98 1.57 12.93
N GLY A 338 6.81 2.52 12.50
CA GLY A 338 8.26 2.49 12.75
C GLY A 338 8.92 1.21 12.19
N LEU A 339 8.72 0.94 10.90
CA LEU A 339 9.16 -0.26 10.21
C LEU A 339 9.94 0.10 8.94
N HIS A 340 11.23 0.41 9.09
CA HIS A 340 12.18 0.72 8.00
C HIS A 340 11.65 1.74 6.96
N PRO A 341 11.10 2.92 7.37
CA PRO A 341 10.50 3.89 6.44
C PRO A 341 11.44 4.33 5.31
N GLU A 342 12.75 4.42 5.57
CA GLU A 342 13.78 4.73 4.57
C GLU A 342 13.87 3.71 3.42
N VAL A 343 13.59 2.44 3.70
CA VAL A 343 13.57 1.39 2.67
C VAL A 343 12.33 1.57 1.79
N PHE A 344 11.18 1.89 2.39
CA PHE A 344 9.95 2.13 1.63
C PHE A 344 9.97 3.44 0.84
N SER A 345 10.54 4.54 1.36
CA SER A 345 10.66 5.79 0.58
C SER A 345 11.55 5.58 -0.64
N THR A 346 12.70 4.90 -0.45
CA THR A 346 13.59 4.52 -1.54
C THR A 346 12.91 3.56 -2.53
N ALA A 347 12.13 2.59 -2.04
CA ALA A 347 11.38 1.66 -2.89
C ALA A 347 10.30 2.32 -3.74
N VAL A 348 9.58 3.32 -3.19
CA VAL A 348 8.59 4.12 -3.91
C VAL A 348 9.27 5.02 -4.95
N ILE A 349 10.33 5.74 -4.57
CA ILE A 349 11.02 6.71 -5.43
C ILE A 349 11.81 6.02 -6.55
N PHE A 350 12.79 5.20 -6.18
CA PHE A 350 13.67 4.56 -7.16
C PHE A 350 12.89 3.53 -7.97
N GLY A 351 11.95 2.82 -7.33
CA GLY A 351 11.06 1.88 -7.99
C GLY A 351 10.18 2.55 -9.05
N ALA A 352 9.62 3.73 -8.80
CA ALA A 352 8.89 4.47 -9.83
C ALA A 352 9.78 4.75 -11.06
N ILE A 353 10.97 5.31 -10.84
CA ILE A 353 11.91 5.69 -11.91
C ILE A 353 12.31 4.48 -12.78
N ILE A 354 12.66 3.34 -12.15
CA ILE A 354 13.10 2.14 -12.90
C ILE A 354 11.95 1.27 -13.41
N SER A 355 10.71 1.49 -12.95
CA SER A 355 9.61 0.57 -13.27
C SER A 355 9.26 0.55 -14.75
N LEU A 356 9.25 1.69 -15.44
CA LEU A 356 8.87 1.76 -16.85
C LEU A 356 9.72 0.85 -17.76
N PRO A 357 11.07 0.93 -17.78
CA PRO A 357 11.88 0.03 -18.59
C PRO A 357 11.77 -1.45 -18.13
N ILE A 358 11.62 -1.71 -16.83
CA ILE A 358 11.41 -3.07 -16.31
C ILE A 358 10.09 -3.67 -16.80
N LEU A 359 9.00 -2.90 -16.78
CA LEU A 359 7.67 -3.33 -17.20
C LEU A 359 7.61 -3.57 -18.72
N VAL A 360 8.29 -2.73 -19.52
CA VAL A 360 8.48 -2.98 -20.96
C VAL A 360 9.31 -4.24 -21.22
N ALA A 361 10.38 -4.48 -20.44
CA ALA A 361 11.16 -5.71 -20.55
C ALA A 361 10.34 -6.96 -20.17
N TYR A 362 9.51 -6.88 -19.12
CA TYR A 362 8.56 -7.95 -18.76
C TYR A 362 7.53 -8.21 -19.86
N TYR A 363 7.00 -7.16 -20.51
CA TYR A 363 6.06 -7.30 -21.62
C TYR A 363 6.67 -8.12 -22.76
N ALA A 364 7.86 -7.70 -23.21
CA ALA A 364 8.59 -8.37 -24.27
C ALA A 364 8.93 -9.83 -23.89
N ALA A 365 9.50 -10.06 -22.70
CA ALA A 365 9.92 -11.39 -22.27
C ALA A 365 8.75 -12.37 -22.10
N LEU A 366 7.63 -11.93 -21.55
CA LEU A 366 6.47 -12.80 -21.30
C LEU A 366 5.70 -13.20 -22.56
N GLU A 367 5.81 -12.44 -23.66
CA GLU A 367 5.33 -12.90 -24.97
C GLU A 367 6.12 -14.11 -25.49
N PHE A 368 7.43 -14.18 -25.24
CA PHE A 368 8.28 -15.28 -25.71
C PHE A 368 8.25 -16.51 -24.79
N ILE A 369 8.12 -16.31 -23.48
CA ILE A 369 8.24 -17.38 -22.47
C ILE A 369 6.92 -18.10 -22.22
N VAL A 370 5.79 -17.39 -22.31
CA VAL A 370 4.46 -17.92 -22.01
C VAL A 370 3.66 -17.98 -23.29
N HIS A 371 3.44 -19.20 -23.80
CA HIS A 371 2.65 -19.45 -25.02
C HIS A 371 1.23 -19.93 -24.72
#